data_AF-A0A355XQQ2-F1
#
_entry.id   AF-A0A355XQQ2-F1
#
_cell.length_a   1.000
_cell.length_b   1.000
_cell.length_c   1.000
_cell.angle_alpha   90.00
_cell.angle_beta   90.00
_cell.angle_gamma   90.00
#
_symmetry.space_group_name_H-M   'P 1'
#
loop_
_entity.id
_entity.type
_entity.pdbx_description
1 polymer ?
#
loop_
_entity_poly.entity_id
_entity_poly.type
_entity_poly.pdbx_seq_one_letter_code
_entity_poly.pdbx_strand_id
1 'polypeptide(L)'
;MGKMVKMKKFPKSRNFFLLTFSIFHASCMFYSMAGSIPPHINSIAIPLVENQTAEFAMAETVTDNLVSSFTKENILRVTDVKRADSVLNGIIMKVNDGPYTYSKEEAVTEYRFTVSMKLEWLDVAKDEVLLTKQYSGWGAYGLSGDI
;
A
#
# COMPACT_ATOMS: atom_id res chain seq x y z
N MET A 1 -8.40 -9.14 81.25
CA MET A 1 -8.03 -10.26 80.36
C MET A 1 -8.02 -9.72 78.92
N GLY A 2 -6.83 -9.37 78.41
CA GLY A 2 -6.68 -8.64 77.14
C GLY A 2 -6.95 -9.51 75.91
N LYS A 3 -7.74 -9.01 74.95
CA LYS A 3 -7.90 -9.64 73.64
C LYS A 3 -6.94 -8.99 72.64
N MET A 4 -6.03 -9.82 72.14
CA MET A 4 -5.02 -9.52 71.14
C MET A 4 -5.68 -9.37 69.76
N VAL A 5 -5.51 -8.22 69.09
CA VAL A 5 -5.98 -8.00 67.71
C VAL A 5 -4.96 -8.62 66.75
N LYS A 6 -5.36 -9.66 65.99
CA LYS A 6 -4.53 -10.23 64.93
C LYS A 6 -4.60 -9.34 63.68
N MET A 7 -3.47 -8.72 63.29
CA MET A 7 -3.32 -8.07 62.00
C MET A 7 -3.21 -9.13 60.88
N LYS A 8 -4.10 -9.04 59.88
CA LYS A 8 -4.12 -9.94 58.71
C LYS A 8 -2.98 -9.55 57.76
N LYS A 9 -1.97 -10.41 57.62
CA LYS A 9 -0.86 -10.21 56.66
C LYS A 9 -1.38 -10.46 55.24
N PHE A 10 -1.37 -9.43 54.38
CA PHE A 10 -1.72 -9.57 52.96
C PHE A 10 -0.60 -10.31 52.21
N PRO A 11 -0.92 -11.32 51.38
CA PRO A 11 0.09 -12.09 50.65
C PRO A 11 0.71 -11.26 49.52
N LYS A 12 2.03 -11.12 49.56
CA LYS A 12 2.87 -10.37 48.60
C LYS A 12 2.83 -10.95 47.18
N SER A 13 2.31 -12.17 47.01
CA SER A 13 2.22 -12.89 45.73
C SER A 13 1.08 -12.44 44.81
N ARG A 14 0.07 -11.74 45.31
CA ARG A 14 -1.06 -11.26 44.49
C ARG A 14 -0.64 -10.12 43.54
N ASN A 15 0.39 -9.35 43.90
CA ASN A 15 0.91 -8.28 43.05
C ASN A 15 1.80 -8.81 41.91
N PHE A 16 2.35 -10.01 42.02
CA PHE A 16 3.19 -10.60 40.97
C PHE A 16 2.33 -11.07 39.77
N PHE A 17 1.16 -11.65 40.05
CA PHE A 17 0.22 -12.08 39.00
C PHE A 17 -0.46 -10.91 38.28
N LEU A 18 -0.64 -9.77 38.97
CA LEU A 18 -1.17 -8.54 38.37
C LEU A 18 -0.14 -7.87 37.44
N LEU A 19 1.16 -7.98 37.74
CA LEU A 19 2.22 -7.37 36.93
C LEU A 19 2.42 -8.13 35.60
N THR A 20 2.28 -9.46 35.60
CA THR A 20 2.40 -10.29 34.38
C THR A 20 1.23 -10.13 33.43
N PHE A 21 0.01 -9.85 33.91
CA PHE A 21 -1.17 -9.61 33.05
C PHE A 21 -1.06 -8.29 32.26
N SER A 22 -0.38 -7.29 32.82
CA SER A 22 -0.19 -5.98 32.19
C SER A 22 0.78 -6.01 31.00
N ILE A 23 1.68 -6.99 30.92
CA ILE A 23 2.71 -7.08 29.87
C ILE A 23 2.16 -7.73 28.58
N PHE A 24 1.09 -8.52 28.66
CA PHE A 24 0.47 -9.16 27.49
C PHE A 24 -0.45 -8.25 26.65
N HIS A 25 -0.77 -7.04 27.14
CA HIS A 25 -1.61 -6.07 26.42
C HIS A 25 -0.82 -5.05 25.58
N ALA A 26 0.50 -5.15 25.54
CA ALA A 26 1.35 -4.38 24.63
C ALA A 26 1.47 -5.04 23.25
N SER A 27 0.42 -5.72 22.77
CA SER A 27 0.35 -6.13 21.38
C SER A 27 0.23 -4.86 20.54
N CYS A 28 1.24 -4.63 19.70
CA CYS A 28 1.32 -3.45 18.87
C CYS A 28 0.10 -3.37 17.95
N MET A 29 -0.85 -2.49 18.29
CA MET A 29 -1.94 -2.08 17.41
C MET A 29 -1.36 -1.15 16.35
N PHE A 30 -0.64 -1.71 15.38
CA PHE A 30 -0.29 -0.98 14.17
C PHE A 30 -1.54 -0.89 13.29
N TYR A 31 -2.45 0.01 13.63
CA TYR A 31 -3.43 0.48 12.65
C TYR A 31 -2.68 1.36 11.66
N SER A 32 -2.63 0.92 10.41
CA SER A 32 -2.13 1.73 9.30
C SER A 32 -3.11 2.89 9.08
N MET A 33 -2.84 4.03 9.70
CA MET A 33 -3.36 5.32 9.27
C MET A 33 -2.50 5.81 8.11
N ALA A 34 -2.46 5.05 7.01
CA ALA A 34 -1.92 5.56 5.75
C ALA A 34 -2.71 6.83 5.44
N GLY A 35 -2.04 7.99 5.53
CA GLY A 35 -2.56 9.37 5.41
C GLY A 35 -4.07 9.49 5.27
N SER A 36 -4.75 9.96 6.32
CA SER A 36 -6.20 10.01 6.41
C SER A 36 -6.81 10.60 5.15
N ILE A 37 -7.48 9.76 4.36
CA ILE A 37 -8.31 10.19 3.24
C ILE A 37 -9.29 11.22 3.81
N PRO A 38 -9.41 12.42 3.21
CA PRO A 38 -10.38 13.41 3.67
C PRO A 38 -11.77 12.79 3.83
N PRO A 39 -12.48 13.05 4.94
CA PRO A 39 -13.68 12.29 5.30
C PRO A 39 -14.87 12.45 4.34
N HIS A 40 -14.85 13.47 3.49
CA HIS A 40 -15.86 13.66 2.44
C HIS A 40 -15.58 12.81 1.19
N ILE A 41 -14.35 12.31 1.01
CA ILE A 41 -13.96 11.48 -0.14
C ILE A 41 -14.28 10.02 0.15
N ASN A 42 -15.34 9.53 -0.47
CA ASN A 42 -15.80 8.15 -0.31
C ASN A 42 -15.76 7.36 -1.63
N SER A 43 -15.49 8.06 -2.72
CA SER A 43 -15.41 7.50 -4.06
C SER A 43 -14.26 8.08 -4.87
N ILE A 44 -13.79 7.28 -5.83
CA ILE A 44 -12.66 7.62 -6.69
C ILE A 44 -12.99 7.27 -8.13
N ALA A 45 -12.60 8.13 -9.06
CA ALA A 45 -12.53 7.78 -10.47
C ALA A 45 -11.07 7.55 -10.86
N ILE A 46 -10.84 6.50 -11.65
CA ILE A 46 -9.54 6.16 -12.21
C ILE A 46 -9.71 6.17 -13.72
N PRO A 47 -9.46 7.30 -14.40
CA PRO A 47 -9.49 7.38 -15.85
C PRO A 47 -8.44 6.45 -16.49
N LEU A 48 -8.53 6.28 -17.82
CA LEU A 48 -7.49 5.60 -18.56
C LEU A 48 -6.15 6.32 -18.35
N VAL A 49 -5.15 5.57 -17.92
CA VAL A 49 -3.81 6.08 -17.67
C VAL A 49 -3.20 6.52 -19.00
N GLU A 50 -2.60 7.71 -19.03
CA GLU A 50 -1.88 8.17 -20.21
C GLU A 50 -0.59 7.38 -20.40
N ASN A 51 -0.27 6.99 -21.63
CA ASN A 51 0.96 6.30 -21.95
C ASN A 51 1.84 7.16 -22.88
N GLN A 52 2.96 7.64 -22.35
CA GLN A 52 3.94 8.45 -23.11
C GLN A 52 5.06 7.59 -23.70
N THR A 53 4.88 6.27 -23.71
CA THR A 53 5.87 5.31 -24.20
C THR A 53 5.35 4.59 -25.44
N ALA A 54 6.22 3.84 -26.12
CA ALA A 54 5.85 3.05 -27.28
C ALA A 54 5.19 1.71 -26.92
N GLU A 55 5.11 1.35 -25.62
CA GLU A 55 4.65 0.03 -25.20
C GLU A 55 3.14 -0.10 -25.30
N PHE A 56 2.71 -1.12 -26.04
CA PHE A 56 1.29 -1.38 -26.29
C PHE A 56 0.58 -1.94 -25.05
N ALA A 57 -0.72 -1.67 -24.91
CA ALA A 57 -1.61 -2.17 -23.84
C ALA A 57 -1.22 -1.79 -22.39
N MET A 58 -0.16 -1.01 -22.19
CA MET A 58 0.30 -0.62 -20.86
C MET A 58 -0.70 0.30 -20.13
N ALA A 59 -1.37 1.19 -20.86
CA ALA A 59 -2.39 2.07 -20.30
C ALA A 59 -3.55 1.27 -19.69
N GLU A 60 -4.13 0.37 -20.48
CA GLU A 60 -5.25 -0.49 -20.10
C GLU A 60 -4.86 -1.41 -18.95
N THR A 61 -3.71 -2.09 -19.09
CA THR A 61 -3.22 -3.04 -18.07
C THR A 61 -3.03 -2.34 -16.72
N VAL A 62 -2.42 -1.15 -16.70
CA VAL A 62 -2.20 -0.44 -15.45
C VAL A 62 -3.51 0.11 -14.88
N THR A 63 -4.38 0.70 -15.71
CA THR A 63 -5.70 1.16 -15.27
C THR A 63 -6.50 0.03 -14.64
N ASP A 64 -6.56 -1.14 -15.28
CA ASP A 64 -7.29 -2.31 -14.77
C ASP A 64 -6.71 -2.79 -13.44
N ASN A 65 -5.39 -2.81 -13.30
CA ASN A 65 -4.73 -3.19 -12.04
C ASN A 65 -4.99 -2.16 -10.92
N LEU A 66 -5.00 -0.86 -11.22
CA LEU A 66 -5.36 0.18 -10.26
C LEU A 66 -6.82 0.02 -9.81
N VAL A 67 -7.76 -0.12 -10.75
CA VAL A 67 -9.19 -0.34 -10.45
C VAL A 67 -9.40 -1.61 -9.63
N SER A 68 -8.76 -2.71 -10.02
CA SER A 68 -8.78 -3.98 -9.29
C SER A 68 -8.26 -3.80 -7.87
N SER A 69 -7.16 -3.07 -7.68
CA SER A 69 -6.56 -2.88 -6.34
C SER A 69 -7.48 -2.08 -5.42
N PHE A 70 -8.05 -0.97 -5.90
CA PHE A 70 -9.01 -0.17 -5.12
C PHE A 70 -10.27 -0.96 -4.76
N THR A 71 -10.75 -1.80 -5.69
CA THR A 71 -11.95 -2.61 -5.49
C THR A 71 -11.71 -3.78 -4.53
N LYS A 72 -10.60 -4.52 -4.69
CA LYS A 72 -10.28 -5.69 -3.86
C LYS A 72 -9.93 -5.30 -2.42
N GLU A 73 -9.15 -4.24 -2.26
CA GLU A 73 -8.74 -3.75 -0.94
C GLU A 73 -9.80 -2.84 -0.28
N ASN A 74 -10.91 -2.57 -0.98
CA ASN A 74 -12.02 -1.73 -0.52
C ASN A 74 -11.56 -0.37 0.03
N ILE A 75 -10.63 0.28 -0.68
CA ILE A 75 -10.03 1.56 -0.27
C ILE A 75 -11.05 2.70 -0.43
N LEU A 76 -11.63 2.81 -1.62
CA LEU A 76 -12.68 3.77 -1.99
C LEU A 76 -13.59 3.15 -3.05
N ARG A 77 -14.85 3.57 -3.11
CA ARG A 77 -15.76 3.08 -4.14
C ARG A 77 -15.37 3.64 -5.52
N VAL A 78 -14.98 2.76 -6.44
CA VAL A 78 -14.68 3.16 -7.83
C VAL A 78 -15.97 3.54 -8.56
N THR A 79 -16.00 4.72 -9.19
CA THR A 79 -17.16 5.23 -9.94
C THR A 79 -16.72 6.11 -11.13
N ASP A 80 -17.66 6.52 -11.98
CA ASP A 80 -17.39 7.43 -13.10
C ASP A 80 -16.89 8.81 -12.62
N VAL A 81 -16.04 9.45 -13.43
CA VAL A 81 -15.46 10.79 -13.18
C VAL A 81 -16.52 11.84 -12.81
N LYS A 82 -17.72 11.77 -13.40
CA LYS A 82 -18.81 12.73 -13.15
C LYS A 82 -19.46 12.60 -11.75
N ARG A 83 -19.22 11.49 -11.06
CA ARG A 83 -19.87 11.15 -9.78
C ARG A 83 -18.89 10.93 -8.64
N ALA A 84 -17.59 10.92 -8.93
CA ALA A 84 -16.56 10.63 -7.93
C ALA A 84 -16.25 11.86 -7.07
N ASP A 85 -15.96 11.63 -5.80
CA ASP A 85 -15.49 12.68 -4.88
C ASP A 85 -14.02 13.05 -5.14
N SER A 86 -13.27 12.14 -5.77
CA SER A 86 -11.86 12.31 -6.11
C SER A 86 -11.47 11.63 -7.43
N VAL A 87 -10.37 12.07 -8.03
CA VAL A 87 -9.86 11.51 -9.30
C VAL A 87 -8.38 11.16 -9.17
N LEU A 88 -8.00 9.94 -9.56
CA LEU A 88 -6.60 9.51 -9.64
C LEU A 88 -6.16 9.48 -11.11
N ASN A 89 -5.40 10.49 -11.50
CA ASN A 89 -4.78 10.57 -12.82
C ASN A 89 -3.41 9.88 -12.79
N GLY A 90 -3.08 9.18 -13.88
CA GLY A 90 -1.80 8.50 -14.02
C GLY A 90 -1.20 8.70 -15.39
N ILE A 91 0.14 8.82 -15.43
CA ILE A 91 0.93 8.94 -16.65
C ILE A 91 2.09 7.95 -16.57
N ILE A 92 2.18 7.02 -17.52
CA ILE A 92 3.36 6.17 -17.73
C ILE A 92 4.39 6.99 -18.49
N MET A 93 5.47 7.35 -17.81
CA MET A 93 6.48 8.26 -18.36
C MET A 93 7.62 7.51 -19.04
N LYS A 94 7.95 6.32 -18.54
CA LYS A 94 9.06 5.53 -19.07
C LYS A 94 8.83 4.04 -18.83
N VAL A 95 9.14 3.26 -19.86
CA VAL A 95 9.34 1.82 -19.76
C VAL A 95 10.75 1.51 -20.24
N ASN A 96 11.44 0.61 -19.56
CA ASN A 96 12.75 0.12 -19.94
C ASN A 96 12.78 -1.39 -19.83
N ASP A 97 13.20 -2.06 -20.90
CA ASP A 97 13.47 -3.49 -20.92
C ASP A 97 14.91 -3.73 -21.38
N GLY A 98 15.68 -4.46 -20.59
CA GLY A 98 17.07 -4.75 -20.93
C GLY A 98 17.72 -5.80 -20.02
N PRO A 99 18.94 -6.23 -20.39
CA PRO A 99 19.69 -7.23 -19.62
C PRO A 99 19.90 -6.82 -18.17
N TYR A 100 19.73 -7.77 -17.26
CA TYR A 100 19.87 -7.55 -15.83
C TYR A 100 21.01 -8.38 -15.21
N THR A 101 21.01 -9.68 -15.44
CA THR A 101 22.04 -10.61 -14.93
C THR A 101 22.73 -11.34 -16.07
N TYR A 102 23.96 -11.80 -15.83
CA TYR A 102 24.80 -12.51 -16.79
C TYR A 102 25.39 -13.78 -16.18
N SER A 103 25.64 -14.80 -17.00
CA SER A 103 26.36 -16.03 -16.64
C SER A 103 27.87 -15.79 -16.59
N LYS A 104 28.63 -16.82 -16.18
CA LYS A 104 30.09 -16.78 -16.15
C LYS A 104 30.72 -16.65 -17.54
N GLU A 105 29.98 -17.04 -18.56
CA GLU A 105 30.33 -16.98 -19.99
C GLU A 105 29.80 -15.69 -20.65
N GLU A 106 29.41 -14.68 -19.85
CA GLU A 106 28.89 -13.38 -20.30
C GLU A 106 27.58 -13.44 -21.09
N ALA A 107 26.83 -14.54 -21.01
CA ALA A 107 25.50 -14.65 -21.59
C ALA A 107 24.44 -14.03 -20.66
N VAL A 108 23.45 -13.32 -21.21
CA VAL A 108 22.35 -12.75 -20.40
C VAL A 108 21.52 -13.87 -19.80
N THR A 109 21.26 -13.83 -18.49
CA THR A 109 20.44 -14.83 -17.78
C THR A 109 19.03 -14.33 -17.49
N GLU A 110 18.89 -13.05 -17.16
CA GLU A 110 17.59 -12.42 -16.92
C GLU A 110 17.55 -11.03 -17.55
N TYR A 111 16.35 -10.65 -17.98
CA TYR A 111 15.98 -9.30 -18.36
C TYR A 111 15.21 -8.64 -17.22
N ARG A 112 15.30 -7.31 -17.14
CA ARG A 112 14.51 -6.50 -16.20
C ARG A 112 13.64 -5.53 -16.96
N PHE A 113 12.35 -5.66 -16.73
CA PHE A 113 11.33 -4.71 -17.14
C PHE A 113 11.11 -3.69 -16.02
N THR A 114 11.25 -2.39 -16.32
CA THR A 114 11.07 -1.28 -15.35
C THR A 114 10.05 -0.29 -15.89
N VAL A 115 9.08 0.08 -15.05
CA VAL A 115 8.04 1.06 -15.36
C VAL A 115 8.16 2.23 -14.40
N SER A 116 8.17 3.45 -14.93
CA SER A 116 8.10 4.69 -14.15
C SER A 116 6.81 5.43 -14.47
N MET A 117 6.08 5.79 -13.42
CA MET A 117 4.77 6.44 -13.52
C MET A 117 4.68 7.66 -12.62
N LYS A 118 3.96 8.69 -13.07
CA LYS A 118 3.51 9.80 -12.24
C LYS A 118 2.03 9.61 -11.92
N LEU A 119 1.67 9.74 -10.65
CA LEU A 119 0.29 9.74 -10.19
C LEU A 119 -0.05 11.11 -9.59
N GLU A 120 -1.26 11.56 -9.84
CA GLU A 120 -1.86 12.75 -9.26
C GLU A 120 -3.26 12.43 -8.74
N TRP A 121 -3.51 12.70 -7.46
CA TRP A 121 -4.79 12.48 -6.82
C TRP A 121 -5.43 13.83 -6.47
N LEU A 122 -6.63 14.06 -7.00
CA LEU A 122 -7.36 15.32 -6.91
C LEU A 122 -8.63 15.16 -6.09
N ASP A 123 -8.90 16.12 -5.20
CA ASP A 123 -10.20 16.32 -4.55
C ASP A 123 -11.10 17.15 -5.47
N VAL A 124 -12.17 16.55 -5.98
CA VAL A 124 -13.07 17.21 -6.94
C VAL A 124 -13.87 18.33 -6.29
N ALA A 125 -14.25 18.17 -5.03
CA ALA A 125 -15.10 19.14 -4.33
C ALA A 125 -14.35 20.43 -3.98
N LYS A 126 -13.04 20.32 -3.75
CA LYS A 126 -12.18 21.43 -3.32
C LYS A 126 -11.23 21.94 -4.40
N ASP A 127 -11.13 21.24 -5.52
CA ASP A 127 -10.16 21.50 -6.59
C ASP A 127 -8.72 21.54 -6.03
N GLU A 128 -8.40 20.56 -5.18
CA GLU A 128 -7.13 20.48 -4.47
C GLU A 128 -6.35 19.21 -4.86
N VAL A 129 -5.05 19.35 -5.07
CA VAL A 129 -4.15 18.22 -5.30
C VAL A 129 -3.75 17.60 -3.96
N LEU A 130 -4.30 16.43 -3.66
CA LEU A 130 -4.03 15.69 -2.42
C LEU A 130 -2.65 15.00 -2.46
N LEU A 131 -2.26 14.53 -3.64
CA LEU A 131 -0.99 13.84 -3.84
C LEU A 131 -0.51 14.02 -5.27
N THR A 132 0.77 14.38 -5.44
CA THR A 132 1.48 14.21 -6.71
C THR A 132 2.78 13.48 -6.43
N LYS A 133 2.97 12.30 -7.01
CA LYS A 133 4.18 11.52 -6.78
C LYS A 133 4.55 10.66 -7.98
N GLN A 134 5.85 10.51 -8.18
CA GLN A 134 6.41 9.58 -9.13
C GLN A 134 6.80 8.27 -8.44
N TYR A 135 6.41 7.16 -9.06
CA TYR A 135 6.71 5.81 -8.64
C TYR A 135 7.52 5.09 -9.72
N SER A 136 8.34 4.13 -9.32
CA SER A 136 9.00 3.23 -10.24
C SER A 136 8.93 1.81 -9.69
N GLY A 137 8.51 0.87 -10.52
CA GLY A 137 8.47 -0.56 -10.23
C GLY A 137 9.28 -1.33 -11.27
N TRP A 138 9.75 -2.52 -10.92
CA TRP A 138 10.45 -3.39 -11.84
C TRP A 138 10.14 -4.86 -11.57
N GLY A 139 10.25 -5.69 -12.61
CA GLY A 139 10.19 -7.14 -12.56
C GLY A 139 11.30 -7.74 -13.43
N ALA A 140 11.84 -8.89 -13.04
CA ALA A 140 12.84 -9.60 -13.82
C ALA A 140 12.27 -10.92 -14.36
N TYR A 141 12.69 -11.31 -15.55
CA TYR A 141 12.28 -12.55 -16.20
C TYR A 141 13.51 -13.24 -16.82
N GLY A 142 13.61 -14.55 -16.61
CA GLY A 142 14.72 -15.37 -17.11
C GLY A 142 14.53 -15.80 -18.56
N LEU A 143 15.64 -16.13 -19.22
CA LEU A 143 15.62 -16.73 -20.57
C LEU A 143 15.45 -18.26 -20.56
N SER A 144 15.53 -18.90 -19.40
CA SER A 144 15.36 -20.34 -19.25
C SER A 144 13.87 -20.71 -19.37
N GLY A 145 13.45 -21.01 -20.59
CA GLY A 145 12.20 -21.71 -20.85
C GLY A 145 12.33 -23.17 -20.45
N ASP A 146 11.87 -23.51 -19.25
CA ASP A 146 11.21 -24.80 -19.05
C ASP A 146 9.70 -24.52 -19.11
N ILE A 147 9.15 -24.65 -20.31
CA ILE A 147 7.72 -24.90 -20.57
C ILE A 147 7.52 -26.38 -20.85
#